data_AF-A0A2E0VRV2-F1
#
_entry.id   AF-A0A2E0VRV2-F1
#
_cell.length_a   1.000
_cell.length_b   1.000
_cell.length_c   1.000
_cell.angle_alpha   90.00
_cell.angle_beta   90.00
_cell.angle_gamma   90.00
#
_symmetry.space_group_name_H-M   'P 1'
#
loop_
_entity.id
_entity.type
_entity.pdbx_description
1 polymer ?
#
loop_
_entity_poly.entity_id
_entity_poly.type
_entity_poly.pdbx_seq_one_letter_code
_entity_poly.pdbx_strand_id
1 'polypeptide(L)'
;MKSLNLLLGLLFIIFAAVQYNDPDPWAWMAIYLLVAYVCIFAAFGKYHRYVLWGIAGVTTVWMLLCLPDFMEWIKMGSPDIASEMKAATPYIENTREFLGLFICWLVLVWHTLQERKLHGEENVTTG
;
A
#
# COMPACT_ATOMS: atom_id res chain seq x y z
N MET A 1 10.85 -13.52 -8.55
CA MET A 1 11.23 -12.08 -8.52
C MET A 1 11.74 -11.68 -7.13
N LYS A 2 12.81 -12.32 -6.62
CA LYS A 2 13.26 -12.07 -5.23
C LYS A 2 13.81 -10.65 -5.04
N SER A 3 14.62 -10.17 -5.97
CA SER A 3 15.25 -8.85 -5.90
C SER A 3 14.23 -7.71 -5.92
N LEU A 4 13.19 -7.81 -6.76
CA LEU A 4 12.12 -6.81 -6.81
C LEU A 4 11.34 -6.74 -5.50
N ASN A 5 11.00 -7.90 -4.92
CA ASN A 5 10.29 -7.98 -3.65
C ASN A 5 11.13 -7.40 -2.49
N LEU A 6 12.44 -7.64 -2.46
CA LEU A 6 13.33 -7.02 -1.47
C LEU A 6 13.46 -5.51 -1.66
N LEU A 7 13.55 -5.05 -2.92
CA LEU A 7 13.60 -3.61 -3.23
C LEU A 7 12.33 -2.90 -2.78
N LEU A 8 11.15 -3.47 -3.08
CA LEU A 8 9.86 -2.95 -2.63
C LEU A 8 9.76 -2.97 -1.09
N GLY A 9 10.18 -4.07 -0.46
CA GLY A 9 10.19 -4.16 1.01
C GLY A 9 11.05 -3.08 1.65
N LEU A 10 12.26 -2.85 1.13
CA LEU A 10 13.14 -1.78 1.61
C LEU A 10 12.53 -0.39 1.37
N LEU A 11 11.92 -0.17 0.20
CA LEU A 11 11.24 1.08 -0.13
C LEU A 11 10.12 1.39 0.87
N PHE A 12 9.27 0.43 1.21
CA PHE A 12 8.21 0.62 2.20
C PHE A 12 8.74 0.84 3.62
N ILE A 13 9.87 0.24 3.98
CA ILE A 13 10.55 0.57 5.26
C ILE A 13 11.01 2.02 5.26
N ILE A 14 11.56 2.52 4.16
CA ILE A 14 11.95 3.93 4.03
C ILE A 14 10.71 4.82 4.14
N PHE A 15 9.59 4.47 3.49
CA PHE A 15 8.34 5.22 3.64
C PHE A 15 7.86 5.26 5.09
N ALA A 16 7.89 4.14 5.81
CA ALA A 16 7.59 4.12 7.24
C ALA A 16 8.54 5.01 8.06
N ALA A 17 9.83 5.06 7.70
CA ALA A 17 10.81 5.92 8.38
C ALA A 17 10.58 7.42 8.09
N VAL A 18 10.09 7.78 6.90
CA VAL A 18 9.76 9.18 6.58
C VAL A 18 8.59 9.69 7.41
N GLN A 19 7.64 8.80 7.77
CA GLN A 19 6.45 9.17 8.55
C GLN A 19 6.75 9.65 9.97
N TYR A 20 7.94 9.42 10.53
CA TYR A 20 8.29 10.01 11.85
C TYR A 20 8.20 11.54 11.90
N ASN A 21 8.17 12.21 10.74
CA ASN A 21 8.01 13.66 10.65
C ASN A 21 6.54 14.13 10.65
N ASP A 22 5.58 13.22 10.58
CA ASP A 22 4.15 13.55 10.51
C ASP A 22 3.48 13.59 11.90
N PRO A 23 2.42 14.39 12.08
CA PRO A 23 1.74 14.55 13.38
C PRO A 23 0.98 13.31 13.86
N ASP A 24 0.49 12.44 12.96
CA ASP A 24 -0.09 11.12 13.30
C ASP A 24 0.52 9.98 12.45
N PRO A 25 1.69 9.46 12.86
CA PRO A 25 2.46 8.56 12.02
C PRO A 25 2.06 7.08 12.16
N TRP A 26 1.37 6.70 13.24
CA TRP A 26 1.31 5.31 13.68
C TRP A 26 0.56 4.39 12.71
N ALA A 27 -0.61 4.82 12.24
CA ALA A 27 -1.41 4.04 11.30
C ALA A 27 -0.69 3.88 9.95
N TRP A 28 -0.02 4.93 9.47
CA TRP A 28 0.76 4.94 8.25
C TRP A 28 2.02 4.07 8.34
N MET A 29 2.76 4.19 9.43
CA MET A 29 3.91 3.32 9.68
C MET A 29 3.47 1.85 9.74
N ALA A 30 2.35 1.55 10.40
CA ALA A 30 1.83 0.19 10.47
C ALA A 30 1.49 -0.37 9.09
N ILE A 31 0.78 0.39 8.23
CA ILE A 31 0.42 -0.08 6.89
C ILE A 31 1.66 -0.32 6.03
N TYR A 32 2.63 0.61 6.06
CA TYR A 32 3.86 0.46 5.28
C TYR A 32 4.72 -0.71 5.76
N LEU A 33 4.85 -0.92 7.08
CA LEU A 33 5.59 -2.05 7.63
C LEU A 33 4.90 -3.39 7.34
N LEU A 34 3.56 -3.43 7.35
CA LEU A 34 2.80 -4.62 6.96
C LEU A 34 3.00 -4.97 5.48
N VAL A 35 2.99 -3.98 4.59
CA VAL A 35 3.27 -4.19 3.16
C VAL A 35 4.74 -4.62 2.97
N ALA A 36 5.68 -3.98 3.66
CA ALA A 36 7.09 -4.37 3.64
C ALA A 36 7.29 -5.83 4.09
N TYR A 37 6.60 -6.23 5.15
CA TYR A 37 6.61 -7.61 5.65
C TYR A 37 6.14 -8.59 4.58
N VAL A 38 5.01 -8.31 3.90
CA VAL A 38 4.52 -9.14 2.79
C VAL A 38 5.57 -9.25 1.68
N CYS A 39 6.16 -8.13 1.25
CA CYS A 39 7.17 -8.11 0.20
C CYS A 39 8.41 -8.95 0.58
N ILE A 40 8.93 -8.80 1.80
CA ILE A 40 10.11 -9.55 2.26
C ILE A 40 9.81 -11.05 2.32
N PHE A 41 8.68 -11.46 2.89
CA PHE A 41 8.30 -12.88 2.98
C PHE A 41 8.03 -13.50 1.61
N ALA A 42 7.41 -12.73 0.71
CA ALA A 42 7.25 -13.09 -0.69
C ALA A 42 8.58 -13.33 -1.42
N ALA A 43 9.66 -12.61 -1.06
CA ALA A 43 11.00 -12.86 -1.60
C ALA A 43 11.56 -14.24 -1.21
N PHE A 44 11.12 -14.79 -0.08
CA PHE A 44 11.47 -16.15 0.37
C PHE A 44 10.47 -17.22 -0.11
N GLY A 45 9.48 -16.85 -0.93
CA GLY A 45 8.44 -17.76 -1.42
C GLY A 45 7.43 -18.17 -0.35
N LYS A 46 7.41 -17.49 0.80
CA LYS A 46 6.45 -17.75 1.88
C LYS A 46 5.29 -16.77 1.75
N TYR A 47 4.15 -17.27 1.29
CA TYR A 47 2.91 -16.50 1.25
C TYR A 47 1.95 -17.01 2.32
N HIS A 48 1.49 -16.11 3.18
CA HIS A 48 0.40 -16.42 4.09
C HIS A 48 -0.88 -15.77 3.57
N ARG A 49 -1.66 -16.52 2.79
CA ARG A 49 -2.84 -16.00 2.08
C ARG A 49 -3.75 -15.17 2.99
N TYR A 50 -4.07 -15.66 4.19
CA TYR A 50 -4.97 -14.95 5.10
C TYR A 50 -4.42 -13.59 5.57
N VAL A 51 -3.10 -13.47 5.71
CA VAL A 51 -2.45 -12.21 6.11
C VAL A 51 -2.48 -11.24 4.93
N LEU A 52 -2.17 -11.72 3.73
CA LEU A 52 -2.23 -10.91 2.51
C LEU A 52 -3.63 -10.36 2.25
N TRP A 53 -4.66 -11.22 2.32
CA TRP A 53 -6.06 -10.82 2.15
C TRP A 53 -6.54 -9.91 3.29
N GLY A 54 -6.10 -10.14 4.52
CA GLY A 54 -6.41 -9.28 5.66
C GLY A 54 -5.85 -7.87 5.49
N ILE A 55 -4.57 -7.75 5.14
CA ILE A 55 -3.91 -6.46 4.90
C ILE A 55 -4.56 -5.77 3.69
N ALA A 56 -4.76 -6.48 2.58
CA ALA A 56 -5.43 -5.94 1.40
C ALA A 56 -6.85 -5.44 1.70
N GLY A 57 -7.61 -6.16 2.53
CA GLY A 57 -8.94 -5.76 2.98
C GLY A 57 -8.91 -4.45 3.77
N VAL A 58 -8.04 -4.36 4.77
CA VAL A 58 -7.87 -3.14 5.58
C VAL A 58 -7.44 -1.95 4.72
N THR A 59 -6.43 -2.13 3.87
CA THR A 59 -5.96 -1.08 2.94
C THR A 59 -7.08 -0.63 2.00
N THR A 60 -7.87 -1.57 1.46
CA THR A 60 -8.98 -1.25 0.56
C THR A 60 -10.07 -0.45 1.28
N VAL A 61 -10.46 -0.87 2.48
CA VAL A 61 -11.48 -0.16 3.27
C VAL A 61 -11.01 1.26 3.58
N TRP A 62 -9.78 1.43 4.06
CA TRP A 62 -9.23 2.76 4.35
C TRP A 62 -9.15 3.62 3.08
N MET A 63 -8.70 3.06 1.97
CA MET A 63 -8.66 3.76 0.67
C MET A 63 -10.06 4.21 0.21
N LEU A 64 -11.09 3.38 0.42
CA LEU A 64 -12.47 3.73 0.08
C LEU A 64 -13.04 4.84 0.97
N LEU A 65 -12.58 4.98 2.21
CA LEU A 65 -12.97 6.08 3.08
C LEU A 65 -12.39 7.42 2.62
N CYS A 66 -11.19 7.43 2.04
CA CYS A 66 -10.56 8.63 1.48
C CYS A 66 -11.00 8.92 0.02
N LEU A 67 -11.71 7.99 -0.63
CA LEU A 67 -12.14 8.11 -2.03
C LEU A 67 -13.05 9.33 -2.31
N PRO A 68 -14.04 9.68 -1.46
CA PRO A 68 -14.90 10.84 -1.71
C PRO A 68 -14.11 12.14 -1.82
N ASP A 69 -13.14 12.36 -0.92
CA ASP A 69 -12.30 13.55 -0.88
C ASP A 69 -11.36 13.60 -2.10
N PHE A 70 -10.81 12.45 -2.50
CA PHE A 70 -10.03 12.35 -3.74
C PHE A 70 -10.86 12.72 -4.99
N MET A 71 -12.11 12.25 -5.04
CA MET A 71 -13.04 12.58 -6.14
C MET A 71 -13.43 14.06 -6.14
N GLU A 72 -13.56 14.67 -4.98
CA GLU A 72 -13.80 16.11 -4.84
C GLU A 72 -12.57 16.92 -5.30
N TRP A 73 -11.36 16.51 -4.93
CA TRP A 73 -10.12 17.11 -5.42
C TRP A 73 -9.98 17.06 -6.94
N ILE A 74 -10.34 15.94 -7.59
CA ILE A 74 -10.39 15.84 -9.05
C ILE A 74 -11.39 16.85 -9.64
N LYS A 75 -12.59 16.95 -9.05
CA LYS A 75 -13.62 17.90 -9.52
C LYS A 75 -13.20 19.37 -9.40
N MET A 76 -12.36 19.69 -8.41
CA MET A 76 -11.79 21.03 -8.23
C MET A 76 -10.70 21.38 -9.25
N GLY A 77 -10.36 20.48 -10.19
CA GLY A 77 -9.37 20.73 -11.23
C GLY A 77 -7.94 20.32 -10.85
N SER A 78 -7.80 19.39 -9.89
CA SER A 78 -6.51 18.86 -9.44
C SER A 78 -5.49 19.95 -9.06
N PRO A 79 -5.82 20.84 -8.10
CA PRO A 79 -4.86 21.82 -7.59
C PRO A 79 -3.59 21.12 -7.10
N ASP A 80 -2.45 21.79 -7.24
CA ASP A 80 -1.13 21.18 -7.07
C ASP A 80 -0.94 20.65 -5.64
N ILE A 81 -0.86 19.32 -5.52
CA ILE A 81 -0.72 18.58 -4.27
C ILE A 81 0.64 18.88 -3.59
N ALA A 82 1.63 19.33 -4.37
CA ALA A 82 3.01 19.54 -3.90
C ALA A 82 3.34 21.00 -3.59
N SER A 83 2.60 21.99 -4.11
CA SER A 83 2.98 23.41 -3.99
C SER A 83 2.31 24.16 -2.83
N GLU A 84 1.17 23.69 -2.31
CA GLU A 84 0.51 24.32 -1.17
C GLU A 84 1.16 23.91 0.17
N MET A 85 2.38 24.39 0.40
CA MET A 85 2.96 24.53 1.74
C MET A 85 2.16 25.59 2.53
N LYS A 86 0.94 25.26 2.95
CA LYS A 86 0.17 25.93 4.02
C LYS A 86 -1.16 25.21 4.25
N ALA A 87 -1.10 24.05 4.91
CA ALA A 87 -1.91 23.69 6.07
C ALA A 87 -3.35 24.29 6.22
N ALA A 88 -4.17 24.40 5.18
CA ALA A 88 -5.50 25.00 5.30
C ALA A 88 -6.64 24.13 4.74
N THR A 89 -6.32 22.98 4.15
CA THR A 89 -7.26 22.28 3.27
C THR A 89 -7.22 20.78 3.54
N PRO A 90 -8.13 20.27 4.40
CA PRO A 90 -8.25 18.83 4.74
C PRO A 90 -8.30 17.91 3.51
N TYR A 91 -8.78 18.43 2.37
CA TYR A 91 -8.87 17.71 1.11
C TYR A 91 -7.51 17.39 0.47
N ILE A 92 -6.48 18.24 0.61
CA ILE A 92 -5.15 17.97 0.04
C ILE A 92 -4.45 16.87 0.84
N GLU A 93 -4.59 16.89 2.16
CA GLU A 93 -4.07 15.86 3.05
C GLU A 93 -4.72 14.50 2.72
N ASN A 94 -6.05 14.43 2.67
CA ASN A 94 -6.74 13.17 2.39
C ASN A 94 -6.48 12.64 0.96
N THR A 95 -6.21 13.52 -0.01
CA THR A 95 -5.78 13.14 -1.37
C THR A 95 -4.40 12.49 -1.35
N ARG A 96 -3.44 13.03 -0.57
CA ARG A 96 -2.10 12.44 -0.41
C ARG A 96 -2.17 11.08 0.26
N GLU A 97 -2.99 10.97 1.29
CA GLU A 97 -3.27 9.71 1.99
C GLU A 97 -3.84 8.66 1.02
N PHE A 98 -4.85 9.04 0.24
CA PHE A 98 -5.43 8.16 -0.79
C PHE A 98 -4.37 7.64 -1.77
N LEU A 99 -3.49 8.51 -2.27
CA LEU A 99 -2.42 8.11 -3.19
C LEU A 99 -1.42 7.14 -2.55
N GLY A 100 -1.05 7.35 -1.29
CA GLY A 100 -0.19 6.43 -0.53
C GLY A 100 -0.84 5.04 -0.35
N LEU A 101 -2.12 5.01 0.01
CA LEU A 101 -2.89 3.76 0.13
C LEU A 101 -3.07 3.08 -1.22
N PHE A 102 -3.24 3.83 -2.30
CA PHE A 102 -3.36 3.29 -3.65
C PHE A 102 -2.09 2.56 -4.09
N ILE A 103 -0.90 3.12 -3.81
CA ILE A 103 0.38 2.45 -4.08
C ILE A 103 0.49 1.14 -3.26
N CYS A 104 0.15 1.18 -1.98
CA CYS A 104 0.12 -0.02 -1.13
C CYS A 104 -0.82 -1.09 -1.71
N TRP A 105 -2.02 -0.67 -2.12
CA TRP A 105 -3.03 -1.53 -2.69
C TRP A 105 -2.55 -2.20 -3.98
N LEU A 106 -1.93 -1.45 -4.90
CA LEU A 106 -1.37 -2.01 -6.14
C LEU A 106 -0.32 -3.10 -5.86
N VAL A 107 0.56 -2.87 -4.89
CA VAL A 107 1.59 -3.85 -4.50
C VAL A 107 0.96 -5.10 -3.88
N LEU A 108 -0.06 -4.95 -3.03
CA LEU A 108 -0.78 -6.08 -2.45
C LEU A 108 -1.53 -6.89 -3.49
N VAL A 109 -2.21 -6.23 -4.45
CA VAL A 109 -2.88 -6.90 -5.58
C VAL A 109 -1.87 -7.64 -6.45
N TRP A 110 -0.72 -7.04 -6.73
CA TRP A 110 0.34 -7.72 -7.46
C TRP A 110 0.82 -8.99 -6.72
N HIS A 111 0.95 -8.93 -5.39
CA HIS A 111 1.29 -10.11 -4.58
C HIS A 111 0.20 -11.18 -4.54
N THR A 112 -1.09 -10.82 -4.53
CA THR A 112 -2.18 -11.81 -4.62
C THR A 112 -2.16 -12.53 -5.97
N LEU A 113 -1.85 -11.83 -7.05
CA LEU A 113 -1.67 -12.45 -8.37
C LEU A 113 -0.44 -13.37 -8.43
N GLN A 114 0.66 -13.03 -7.73
CA GLN A 114 1.82 -13.92 -7.63
C GLN A 114 1.53 -15.18 -6.81
N GLU A 115 0.85 -15.04 -5.67
CA GLU A 115 0.47 -16.16 -4.81
C GLU A 115 -0.41 -17.18 -5.56
N ARG A 116 -1.38 -16.71 -6.34
CA ARG A 116 -2.23 -17.56 -7.17
C ARG A 116 -1.46 -18.37 -8.21
N LYS A 117 -0.39 -17.80 -8.79
CA LYS A 117 0.47 -18.51 -9.76
C LYS A 117 1.23 -19.64 -9.08
N LEU A 118 1.79 -19.39 -7.90
CA LEU A 118 2.58 -20.37 -7.14
C LEU A 118 1.73 -21.55 -6.66
N HIS A 119 0.54 -21.30 -6.10
CA HIS A 119 -0.36 -22.38 -5.68
C HIS A 119 -1.05 -23.10 -6.87
N GLY A 120 -1.17 -22.44 -8.03
CA GLY A 120 -1.63 -23.07 -9.26
C GLY A 120 -0.65 -24.14 -9.77
N GLU A 121 0.66 -23.85 -9.73
CA GLU A 121 1.71 -24.80 -10.13
C GLU A 121 1.83 -26.00 -9.16
N GLU A 122 1.63 -25.76 -7.86
CA GLU A 122 1.65 -26.81 -6.83
C GLU A 122 0.51 -27.83 -7.00
N ASN A 123 -0.69 -27.39 -7.39
CA ASN A 123 -1.84 -28.28 -7.64
C ASN A 123 -1.73 -29.08 -8.96
N VAL A 124 -1.01 -28.56 -9.97
CA VAL A 124 -0.80 -29.26 -11.26
C VAL A 124 0.27 -30.34 -11.15
N THR A 125 1.24 -30.18 -10.25
CA THR A 125 2.34 -31.14 -10.06
C THR A 125 2.00 -32.29 -9.11
N THR A 126 0.88 -32.20 -8.40
CA THR A 126 0.44 -33.19 -7.40
C THR A 126 -0.82 -33.98 -7.82
N GLY A 127 -1.37 -33.73 -9.00
CA GLY A 127 -2.51 -34.46 -9.58
C GLY A 127 -2.10 -35.35 -10.74
#